data_AF-A0A9D7D7G1-F1
#
_entry.id   AF-A0A9D7D7G1-F1
#
_cell.length_a   1.000
_cell.length_b   1.000
_cell.length_c   1.000
_cell.angle_alpha   90.00
_cell.angle_beta   90.00
_cell.angle_gamma   90.00
#
_symmetry.space_group_name_H-M   'P 1'
#
loop_
_entity.id
_entity.type
_entity.pdbx_description
1 polymer ?
#
loop_
_entity_poly.entity_id
_entity_poly.type
_entity_poly.pdbx_seq_one_letter_code
_entity_poly.pdbx_strand_id
1 'polypeptide(L)'
;MAALKTGAQHQRRHELMQIVSLGALANALGATELQLVEAPEWQLEEVHAFSAMTAETGSDEAVRTLLTNLMRERRTPLGALLPLTARLNTAERVAMLPELMQLDGPVPEATLEIAGDSIGALPLSALAASPASSAIRANVEAAAGTDDNLRRNAVPILEQILPRVGLLLDQAGARALLAQIKSWGLSPAEPVLDMLHFNAALTLETTP
;
A
#
# COMPACT_ATOMS: atom_id res chain seq x y z
N MET A 1 -23.22 25.49 20.32
CA MET A 1 -23.01 24.08 20.75
C MET A 1 -23.39 23.21 19.56
N ALA A 2 -22.40 22.71 18.81
CA ALA A 2 -22.65 21.88 17.64
C ALA A 2 -23.22 20.54 18.11
N ALA A 3 -24.42 20.19 17.64
CA ALA A 3 -25.03 18.90 17.93
C ALA A 3 -24.09 17.80 17.43
N LEU A 4 -23.72 16.89 18.33
CA LEU A 4 -22.97 15.69 17.99
C LEU A 4 -23.72 14.95 16.88
N LYS A 5 -23.16 14.90 15.66
CA LYS A 5 -23.60 13.95 14.63
C LYS A 5 -23.55 12.56 15.28
N THR A 6 -24.70 11.94 15.46
CA THR A 6 -24.81 10.71 16.24
C THR A 6 -24.29 9.54 15.42
N GLY A 7 -23.68 8.53 16.04
CA GLY A 7 -23.22 7.31 15.34
C GLY A 7 -24.31 6.65 14.48
N ALA A 8 -25.60 6.85 14.83
CA ALA A 8 -26.73 6.43 14.02
C ALA A 8 -26.80 7.12 12.63
N GLN A 9 -26.40 8.40 12.53
CA GLN A 9 -26.33 9.11 11.25
C GLN A 9 -25.18 8.60 10.38
N HIS A 10 -24.02 8.29 10.99
CA HIS A 10 -22.88 7.69 10.29
C HIS A 10 -23.22 6.29 9.75
N GLN A 11 -23.82 5.44 10.58
CA GLN A 11 -24.28 4.11 10.18
C GLN A 11 -25.30 4.19 9.04
N ARG A 12 -26.28 5.12 9.13
CA ARG A 12 -27.28 5.30 8.08
C ARG A 12 -26.67 5.78 6.77
N ARG A 13 -25.67 6.68 6.81
CA ARG A 13 -24.94 7.11 5.61
C ARG A 13 -24.18 5.95 4.96
N HIS A 14 -23.52 5.12 5.77
CA HIS A 14 -22.83 3.92 5.30
C HIS A 14 -23.78 2.95 4.59
N GLU A 15 -24.93 2.65 5.19
CA GLU A 15 -25.98 1.81 4.57
C GLU A 15 -26.50 2.38 3.26
N LEU A 16 -26.72 3.71 3.19
CA LEU A 16 -27.21 4.35 1.97
C LEU A 16 -26.18 4.27 0.84
N MET A 17 -24.88 4.40 1.14
CA MET A 17 -23.80 4.26 0.15
C MET A 17 -23.68 2.85 -0.41
N GLN A 18 -24.19 1.82 0.29
CA GLN A 18 -24.23 0.45 -0.22
C GLN A 18 -25.40 0.20 -1.20
N ILE A 19 -26.37 1.12 -1.28
CA ILE A 19 -27.61 0.92 -2.05
C ILE A 19 -27.71 1.92 -3.21
N VAL A 20 -27.05 3.08 -3.11
CA VAL A 20 -27.09 4.15 -4.10
C VAL A 20 -25.85 4.09 -5.00
N SER A 21 -26.02 4.24 -6.31
CA SER A 21 -24.89 4.38 -7.24
C SER A 21 -24.30 5.79 -7.21
N LEU A 22 -23.02 5.92 -7.55
CA LEU A 22 -22.35 7.23 -7.64
C LEU A 22 -23.10 8.18 -8.59
N GLY A 23 -23.53 7.69 -9.75
CA GLY A 23 -24.33 8.48 -10.70
C GLY A 23 -25.70 8.91 -10.16
N ALA A 24 -26.41 8.04 -9.42
CA ALA A 24 -27.67 8.41 -8.79
C ALA A 24 -27.48 9.46 -7.68
N LEU A 25 -26.40 9.32 -6.90
CA LEU A 25 -26.01 10.31 -5.89
C LEU A 25 -25.68 11.66 -6.54
N ALA A 26 -24.89 11.66 -7.62
CA ALA A 26 -24.52 12.86 -8.37
C ALA A 26 -25.76 13.58 -8.90
N ASN A 27 -26.67 12.84 -9.55
CA ASN A 27 -27.92 13.38 -10.07
C ASN A 27 -28.81 13.97 -8.95
N ALA A 28 -28.95 13.28 -7.82
CA ALA A 28 -29.71 13.77 -6.67
C ALA A 28 -29.15 15.08 -6.09
N LEU A 29 -27.83 15.30 -6.22
CA LEU A 29 -27.14 16.51 -5.79
C LEU A 29 -27.03 17.58 -6.88
N GLY A 30 -27.55 17.33 -8.09
CA GLY A 30 -27.41 18.23 -9.23
C GLY A 30 -25.96 18.40 -9.70
N ALA A 31 -25.13 17.37 -9.51
CA ALA A 31 -23.71 17.36 -9.81
C ALA A 31 -23.35 16.23 -10.79
N THR A 32 -22.11 16.25 -11.29
CA THR A 32 -21.49 15.15 -12.02
C THR A 32 -20.73 14.22 -11.07
N GLU A 33 -20.42 12.99 -11.50
CA GLU A 33 -19.58 12.07 -10.72
C GLU A 33 -18.21 12.69 -10.39
N LEU A 34 -17.59 13.37 -11.37
CA LEU A 34 -16.30 14.05 -11.19
C LEU A 34 -16.37 15.12 -10.12
N GLN A 35 -17.40 15.97 -10.15
CA GLN A 35 -17.59 16.99 -9.12
C GLN A 35 -17.76 16.39 -7.71
N LEU A 36 -18.31 15.18 -7.59
CA LEU A 36 -18.40 14.49 -6.30
C LEU A 36 -17.07 13.93 -5.82
N VAL A 37 -16.28 13.31 -6.70
CA VAL A 37 -14.97 12.73 -6.31
C VAL A 37 -13.85 13.78 -6.18
N GLU A 38 -14.04 14.96 -6.77
CA GLU A 38 -13.19 16.13 -6.58
C GLU A 38 -13.55 16.95 -5.34
N ALA A 39 -14.72 16.69 -4.73
CA ALA A 39 -15.15 17.42 -3.54
C ALA A 39 -14.20 17.12 -2.37
N PRO A 40 -13.58 18.14 -1.77
CA PRO A 40 -12.67 17.94 -0.65
C PRO A 40 -13.49 17.68 0.62
N GLU A 41 -12.99 16.78 1.47
CA GLU A 41 -13.46 16.46 2.83
C GLU A 41 -14.50 15.34 2.98
N TRP A 42 -14.12 14.12 2.58
CA TRP A 42 -14.75 12.91 3.12
C TRP A 42 -14.19 12.61 4.51
N GLN A 43 -15.06 12.35 5.49
CA GLN A 43 -14.60 11.87 6.79
C GLN A 43 -14.01 10.46 6.65
N LEU A 44 -13.07 10.08 7.52
CA LEU A 44 -12.39 8.76 7.46
C LEU A 44 -13.37 7.58 7.46
N GLU A 45 -14.46 7.66 8.21
CA GLU A 45 -15.49 6.60 8.25
C GLU A 45 -16.30 6.51 6.94
N GLU A 46 -16.33 7.60 6.18
CA GLU A 46 -17.12 7.75 4.96
C GLU A 46 -16.29 7.44 3.72
N VAL A 47 -14.97 7.61 3.79
CA VAL A 47 -14.05 7.38 2.66
C VAL A 47 -14.05 5.92 2.21
N HIS A 48 -14.12 4.95 3.13
CA HIS A 48 -14.19 3.53 2.76
C HIS A 48 -15.46 3.18 1.99
N ALA A 49 -16.62 3.63 2.49
CA ALA A 49 -17.90 3.39 1.84
C ALA A 49 -18.00 4.11 0.50
N PHE A 50 -17.49 5.35 0.44
CA PHE A 50 -17.46 6.14 -0.78
C PHE A 50 -16.52 5.55 -1.83
N SER A 51 -15.34 5.06 -1.43
CA SER A 51 -14.43 4.32 -2.32
C SER A 51 -15.06 3.04 -2.85
N ALA A 52 -15.74 2.27 -2.01
CA ALA A 52 -16.42 1.05 -2.42
C ALA A 52 -17.55 1.34 -3.43
N MET A 53 -18.41 2.30 -3.14
CA MET A 53 -19.48 2.74 -4.04
C MET A 53 -18.92 3.26 -5.39
N THR A 54 -17.85 4.05 -5.34
CA THR A 54 -17.18 4.58 -6.54
C THR A 54 -16.56 3.47 -7.37
N ALA A 55 -15.90 2.50 -6.73
CA ALA A 55 -15.35 1.33 -7.40
C ALA A 55 -16.46 0.52 -8.09
N GLU A 56 -17.57 0.26 -7.40
CA GLU A 56 -18.63 -0.61 -7.90
C GLU A 56 -19.47 0.04 -9.01
N THR A 57 -19.76 1.34 -8.90
CA THR A 57 -20.80 1.97 -9.73
C THR A 57 -20.33 3.18 -10.52
N GLY A 58 -19.17 3.74 -10.19
CA GLY A 58 -18.64 4.92 -10.86
C GLY A 58 -18.04 4.63 -12.24
N SER A 59 -17.91 5.66 -13.04
CA SER A 59 -17.09 5.64 -14.27
C SER A 59 -15.61 5.39 -13.96
N ASP A 60 -14.86 4.85 -14.93
CA ASP A 60 -13.41 4.62 -14.75
C ASP A 60 -12.64 5.94 -14.51
N GLU A 61 -13.14 7.05 -15.05
CA GLU A 61 -12.56 8.37 -14.83
C GLU A 61 -12.77 8.84 -13.38
N ALA A 62 -13.96 8.63 -12.81
CA ALA A 62 -14.24 8.92 -11.41
C ALA A 62 -13.37 8.07 -10.46
N VAL A 63 -13.18 6.77 -10.78
CA VAL A 63 -12.30 5.87 -10.01
C VAL A 63 -10.86 6.38 -9.97
N ARG A 64 -10.28 6.71 -11.14
CA ARG A 64 -8.90 7.22 -11.22
C ARG A 64 -8.75 8.57 -10.53
N THR A 65 -9.74 9.45 -10.67
CA THR A 65 -9.74 10.77 -10.05
C THR A 65 -9.81 10.67 -8.54
N LEU A 66 -10.73 9.86 -7.99
CA LEU A 66 -10.83 9.62 -6.56
C LEU A 66 -9.53 9.02 -6.01
N LEU A 67 -9.00 7.98 -6.67
CA LEU A 67 -7.76 7.34 -6.26
C LEU A 67 -6.59 8.33 -6.20
N THR A 68 -6.44 9.18 -7.23
CA THR A 68 -5.39 10.20 -7.28
C THR A 68 -5.54 11.22 -6.14
N ASN A 69 -6.78 11.65 -5.84
CA ASN A 69 -7.04 12.58 -4.76
C ASN A 69 -6.72 11.95 -3.39
N LEU A 70 -7.15 10.70 -3.17
CA LEU A 70 -6.90 9.97 -1.94
C LEU A 70 -5.41 9.71 -1.69
N MET A 71 -4.63 9.43 -2.74
CA MET A 71 -3.17 9.27 -2.67
C MET A 71 -2.46 10.56 -2.27
N ARG A 72 -2.93 11.72 -2.75
CA ARG A 72 -2.39 13.04 -2.37
C ARG A 72 -2.69 13.37 -0.91
N GLU A 73 -3.85 12.94 -0.43
CA GLU A 73 -4.25 13.06 0.97
C GLU A 73 -3.51 12.02 1.82
N ARG A 74 -2.30 12.34 2.28
CA ARG A 74 -1.44 11.47 3.12
C ARG A 74 -2.06 10.95 4.42
N ARG A 75 -3.30 11.33 4.75
CA ARG A 75 -4.07 10.86 5.91
C ARG A 75 -5.11 9.80 5.54
N THR A 76 -5.29 9.51 4.27
CA THR A 76 -6.24 8.51 3.80
C THR A 76 -5.78 7.11 4.27
N PRO A 77 -6.67 6.32 4.91
CA PRO A 77 -6.38 4.92 5.21
C PRO A 77 -6.16 4.16 3.91
N LEU A 78 -5.02 3.49 3.77
CA LEU A 78 -4.68 2.78 2.52
C LEU A 78 -5.68 1.69 2.15
N GLY A 79 -6.37 1.11 3.13
CA GLY A 79 -7.47 0.17 2.87
C GLY A 79 -8.64 0.78 2.09
N ALA A 80 -8.80 2.10 2.06
CA ALA A 80 -9.80 2.77 1.24
C ALA A 80 -9.40 2.86 -0.25
N LEU A 81 -8.14 2.57 -0.58
CA LEU A 81 -7.65 2.55 -1.96
C LEU A 81 -7.94 1.19 -2.62
N LEU A 82 -7.98 0.09 -1.84
CA LEU A 82 -8.12 -1.28 -2.35
C LEU A 82 -9.30 -1.49 -3.33
N PRO A 83 -10.53 -1.00 -3.06
CA PRO A 83 -11.62 -1.18 -4.01
C PRO A 83 -11.36 -0.46 -5.34
N LEU A 84 -10.69 0.68 -5.29
CA LEU A 84 -10.40 1.50 -6.48
C LEU A 84 -9.29 0.87 -7.32
N THR A 85 -8.26 0.30 -6.68
CA THR A 85 -7.14 -0.32 -7.40
C THR A 85 -7.53 -1.60 -8.13
N ALA A 86 -8.60 -2.27 -7.71
CA ALA A 86 -9.15 -3.46 -8.38
C ALA A 86 -9.60 -3.18 -9.82
N ARG A 87 -9.92 -1.92 -10.16
CA ARG A 87 -10.33 -1.50 -11.51
C ARG A 87 -9.18 -0.98 -12.39
N LEU A 88 -7.99 -0.87 -11.83
CA LEU A 88 -6.81 -0.48 -12.61
C LEU A 88 -6.29 -1.65 -13.42
N ASN A 89 -5.79 -1.33 -14.62
CA ASN A 89 -4.98 -2.29 -15.36
C ASN A 89 -3.60 -2.48 -14.69
N THR A 90 -2.89 -3.54 -15.08
CA THR A 90 -1.57 -3.89 -14.53
C THR A 90 -0.57 -2.74 -14.62
N ALA A 91 -0.54 -2.00 -15.74
CA ALA A 91 0.43 -0.91 -15.93
C ALA A 91 0.16 0.27 -14.98
N GLU A 92 -1.11 0.66 -14.81
CA GLU A 92 -1.54 1.69 -13.87
C GLU A 92 -1.20 1.31 -12.43
N ARG A 93 -1.48 0.06 -12.06
CA ARG A 93 -1.16 -0.49 -10.74
C ARG A 93 0.34 -0.49 -10.47
N VAL A 94 1.17 -0.96 -11.40
CA VAL A 94 2.63 -0.95 -11.26
C VAL A 94 3.15 0.48 -11.09
N ALA A 95 2.64 1.42 -11.89
CA ALA A 95 3.08 2.82 -11.85
C ALA A 95 2.84 3.50 -10.50
N MET A 96 1.80 3.10 -9.76
CA MET A 96 1.48 3.70 -8.45
C MET A 96 2.21 3.07 -7.27
N LEU A 97 2.74 1.84 -7.41
CA LEU A 97 3.38 1.12 -6.29
C LEU A 97 4.52 1.91 -5.61
N PRO A 98 5.39 2.66 -6.31
CA PRO A 98 6.45 3.42 -5.64
C PRO A 98 5.94 4.53 -4.71
N GLU A 99 4.83 5.18 -5.06
CA GLU A 99 4.22 6.22 -4.23
C GLU A 99 3.45 5.58 -3.08
N LEU A 100 2.72 4.49 -3.34
CA LEU A 100 2.03 3.73 -2.31
C LEU A 100 3.00 3.21 -1.24
N MET A 101 4.16 2.69 -1.65
CA MET A 101 5.19 2.21 -0.72
C MET A 101 5.70 3.30 0.22
N GLN A 102 5.71 4.56 -0.22
CA GLN A 102 6.11 5.71 0.62
C GLN A 102 5.02 6.12 1.62
N LEU A 103 3.75 5.86 1.29
CA LEU A 103 2.60 6.13 2.16
C LEU A 103 2.35 4.99 3.15
N ASP A 104 2.78 3.78 2.81
CA ASP A 104 2.62 2.59 3.63
C ASP A 104 3.47 2.63 4.90
N GLY A 105 3.11 1.78 5.85
CA GLY A 105 3.82 1.66 7.12
C GLY A 105 5.19 0.99 6.98
N PRO A 106 5.90 0.81 8.11
CA PRO A 106 7.13 0.03 8.18
C PRO A 106 7.00 -1.39 7.61
N VAL A 107 5.80 -1.96 7.70
CA VAL A 107 5.42 -3.24 7.10
C VAL A 107 4.53 -2.91 5.89
N PRO A 108 5.00 -3.13 4.65
CA PRO A 108 4.31 -2.65 3.45
C PRO A 108 3.16 -3.58 3.02
N GLU A 109 2.13 -3.69 3.85
CA GLU A 109 1.00 -4.61 3.63
C GLU A 109 0.08 -4.16 2.51
N ALA A 110 -0.33 -2.90 2.52
CA ALA A 110 -1.22 -2.35 1.49
C ALA A 110 -0.53 -2.33 0.12
N THR A 111 0.78 -2.03 0.11
CA THR A 111 1.60 -2.08 -1.12
C THR A 111 1.63 -3.48 -1.71
N LEU A 112 1.82 -4.51 -0.87
CA LEU A 112 1.83 -5.90 -1.32
C LEU A 112 0.44 -6.35 -1.80
N GLU A 113 -0.61 -6.02 -1.06
CA GLU A 113 -1.98 -6.37 -1.42
C GLU A 113 -2.39 -5.73 -2.76
N ILE A 114 -2.07 -4.45 -2.96
CA ILE A 114 -2.36 -3.73 -4.20
C ILE A 114 -1.50 -4.25 -5.36
N ALA A 115 -0.25 -4.65 -5.13
CA ALA A 115 0.60 -5.22 -6.18
C ALA A 115 -0.06 -6.45 -6.84
N GLY A 116 -0.68 -7.34 -6.05
CA GLY A 116 -1.34 -8.54 -6.56
C GLY A 116 -0.40 -9.36 -7.46
N ASP A 117 -0.79 -9.57 -8.72
CA ASP A 117 0.03 -10.32 -9.69
C ASP A 117 1.28 -9.56 -10.19
N SER A 118 1.44 -8.30 -9.78
CA SER A 118 2.57 -7.44 -10.16
C SER A 118 3.71 -7.46 -9.13
N ILE A 119 3.84 -8.53 -8.36
CA ILE A 119 5.02 -8.76 -7.51
C ILE A 119 6.30 -8.77 -8.37
N GLY A 120 7.43 -8.39 -7.77
CA GLY A 120 8.70 -8.35 -8.50
C GLY A 120 8.92 -7.08 -9.32
N ALA A 121 8.07 -6.05 -9.20
CA ALA A 121 8.08 -4.89 -10.09
C ALA A 121 8.80 -3.66 -9.53
N LEU A 122 9.07 -3.59 -8.22
CA LEU A 122 9.60 -2.38 -7.60
C LEU A 122 11.13 -2.31 -7.61
N PRO A 123 11.74 -1.22 -8.11
CA PRO A 123 13.17 -1.02 -7.96
C PRO A 123 13.52 -0.72 -6.49
N LEU A 124 14.78 -0.97 -6.12
CA LEU A 124 15.28 -0.64 -4.77
C LEU A 124 15.09 0.84 -4.40
N SER A 125 15.07 1.76 -5.37
CA SER A 125 14.84 3.18 -5.12
C SER A 125 13.46 3.48 -4.52
N ALA A 126 12.44 2.67 -4.85
CA ALA A 126 11.12 2.79 -4.24
C ALA A 126 11.15 2.43 -2.75
N LEU A 127 11.88 1.36 -2.40
CA LEU A 127 12.11 0.97 -1.00
C LEU A 127 12.90 2.04 -0.25
N ALA A 128 13.97 2.59 -0.85
CA ALA A 128 14.84 3.55 -0.18
C ALA A 128 14.09 4.82 0.29
N ALA A 129 12.99 5.19 -0.37
CA ALA A 129 12.16 6.32 0.00
C ALA A 129 11.07 5.99 1.05
N SER A 130 10.89 4.71 1.43
CA SER A 130 9.78 4.26 2.27
C SER A 130 10.14 4.11 3.74
N PRO A 131 9.12 4.13 4.64
CA PRO A 131 9.30 3.80 6.05
C PRO A 131 9.88 2.39 6.27
N ALA A 132 9.58 1.45 5.38
CA ALA A 132 10.11 0.08 5.44
C ALA A 132 11.64 0.05 5.35
N SER A 133 12.28 0.91 4.53
CA SER A 133 13.76 0.95 4.46
C SER A 133 14.40 1.33 5.79
N SER A 134 13.85 2.36 6.46
CA SER A 134 14.35 2.78 7.77
C SER A 134 14.15 1.70 8.83
N ALA A 135 12.99 1.04 8.80
CA ALA A 135 12.67 -0.06 9.72
C ALA A 135 13.57 -1.28 9.49
N ILE A 136 13.84 -1.66 8.24
CA ILE A 136 14.77 -2.75 7.91
C ILE A 136 16.15 -2.41 8.47
N ARG A 137 16.69 -1.24 8.14
CA ARG A 137 18.04 -0.86 8.56
C ARG A 137 18.18 -0.92 10.09
N ALA A 138 17.25 -0.29 10.82
CA ALA A 138 17.29 -0.25 12.27
C ALA A 138 17.25 -1.66 12.89
N ASN A 139 16.39 -2.54 12.38
CA ASN A 139 16.25 -3.90 12.92
C ASN A 139 17.39 -4.83 12.48
N VAL A 140 17.96 -4.63 11.30
CA VAL A 140 19.17 -5.35 10.87
C VAL A 140 20.35 -4.98 11.75
N GLU A 141 20.60 -3.70 11.99
CA GLU A 141 21.67 -3.23 12.89
C GLU A 141 21.46 -3.74 14.33
N ALA A 142 20.22 -3.73 14.82
CA ALA A 142 19.89 -4.29 16.13
C ALA A 142 20.09 -5.82 16.21
N ALA A 143 19.76 -6.55 15.14
CA ALA A 143 19.95 -8.00 15.08
C ALA A 143 21.44 -8.39 15.01
N ALA A 144 22.24 -7.60 14.31
CA ALA A 144 23.69 -7.80 14.19
C ALA A 144 24.49 -7.35 15.42
N GLY A 145 23.89 -6.50 16.28
CA GLY A 145 24.51 -5.99 17.49
C GLY A 145 24.74 -7.06 18.58
N THR A 146 25.42 -6.67 19.66
CA THR A 146 25.74 -7.56 20.79
C THR A 146 24.67 -7.58 21.89
N ASP A 147 23.68 -6.67 21.85
CA ASP A 147 22.61 -6.62 22.83
C ASP A 147 21.55 -7.70 22.55
N ASP A 148 21.48 -8.70 23.43
CA ASP A 148 20.57 -9.83 23.28
C ASP A 148 19.08 -9.47 23.37
N ASN A 149 18.72 -8.38 24.07
CA ASN A 149 17.33 -7.94 24.15
C ASN A 149 16.91 -7.24 22.87
N LEU A 150 17.77 -6.36 22.34
CA LEU A 150 17.52 -5.71 21.05
C LEU A 150 17.46 -6.74 19.92
N ARG A 151 18.38 -7.71 19.90
CA ARG A 151 18.38 -8.79 18.91
C ARG A 151 17.08 -9.60 18.93
N ARG A 152 16.62 -10.00 20.12
CA ARG A 152 15.37 -10.77 20.29
C ARG A 152 14.13 -10.01 19.82
N ASN A 153 14.11 -8.69 19.94
CA ASN A 153 12.98 -7.88 19.49
C ASN A 153 13.04 -7.57 17.99
N ALA A 154 14.24 -7.51 17.41
CA ALA A 154 14.43 -7.16 16.00
C ALA A 154 14.04 -8.30 15.04
N VAL A 155 14.36 -9.55 15.37
CA VAL A 155 14.11 -10.70 14.49
C VAL A 155 12.63 -10.85 14.09
N PRO A 156 11.65 -10.83 15.02
CA PRO A 156 10.23 -10.94 14.64
C PRO A 156 9.72 -9.79 13.76
N ILE A 157 10.35 -8.62 13.84
CA ILE A 157 10.01 -7.47 12.98
C ILE A 157 10.58 -7.70 11.57
N LEU A 158 11.81 -8.19 11.46
CA LEU A 158 12.40 -8.56 10.17
C LEU A 158 11.60 -9.69 9.49
N GLU A 159 11.10 -10.67 10.25
CA GLU A 159 10.23 -11.74 9.76
C GLU A 159 8.90 -11.23 9.18
N GLN A 160 8.44 -10.06 9.61
CA GLN A 160 7.26 -9.42 9.02
C GLN A 160 7.62 -8.61 7.77
N ILE A 161 8.71 -7.83 7.82
CA ILE A 161 9.02 -6.86 6.76
C ILE A 161 9.70 -7.54 5.55
N LEU A 162 10.73 -8.36 5.77
CA LEU A 162 11.59 -8.84 4.69
C LEU A 162 10.90 -9.77 3.70
N PRO A 163 9.97 -10.68 4.09
CA PRO A 163 9.22 -11.45 3.10
C PRO A 163 8.37 -10.58 2.18
N ARG A 164 7.71 -9.54 2.72
CA ARG A 164 6.86 -8.63 1.92
C ARG A 164 7.69 -7.79 0.97
N VAL A 165 8.81 -7.23 1.46
CA VAL A 165 9.76 -6.48 0.63
C VAL A 165 10.41 -7.40 -0.41
N GLY A 166 10.72 -8.63 -0.05
CA GLY A 166 11.27 -9.64 -0.95
C GLY A 166 10.32 -10.01 -2.08
N LEU A 167 9.00 -9.99 -1.87
CA LEU A 167 8.01 -10.16 -2.94
C LEU A 167 7.86 -8.91 -3.81
N LEU A 168 7.99 -7.72 -3.23
CA LEU A 168 7.75 -6.46 -3.92
C LEU A 168 8.89 -6.05 -4.86
N LEU A 169 10.14 -6.23 -4.41
CA LEU A 169 11.31 -5.77 -5.16
C LEU A 169 11.51 -6.51 -6.47
N ASP A 170 12.11 -5.87 -7.47
CA ASP A 170 12.65 -6.56 -8.62
C ASP A 170 13.92 -7.36 -8.27
N GLN A 171 14.36 -8.23 -9.19
CA GLN A 171 15.53 -9.08 -8.98
C GLN A 171 16.79 -8.26 -8.63
N ALA A 172 17.01 -7.16 -9.36
CA ALA A 172 18.19 -6.31 -9.16
C ALA A 172 18.16 -5.64 -7.79
N GLY A 173 16.98 -5.20 -7.35
CA GLY A 173 16.72 -4.59 -6.07
C GLY A 173 16.87 -5.58 -4.92
N ALA A 174 16.40 -6.81 -5.07
CA ALA A 174 16.61 -7.87 -4.09
C ALA A 174 18.11 -8.16 -3.87
N ARG A 175 18.90 -8.28 -4.96
CA ARG A 175 20.37 -8.45 -4.90
C ARG A 175 21.05 -7.29 -4.20
N ALA A 176 20.68 -6.06 -4.57
CA ALA A 176 21.26 -4.86 -3.99
C ALA A 176 20.89 -4.72 -2.50
N LEU A 177 19.66 -5.05 -2.11
CA LEU A 177 19.25 -5.05 -0.70
C LEU A 177 20.00 -6.12 0.10
N LEU A 178 20.18 -7.34 -0.42
CA LEU A 178 20.99 -8.37 0.24
C LEU A 178 22.43 -7.89 0.48
N ALA A 179 23.02 -7.20 -0.50
CA ALA A 179 24.36 -6.60 -0.34
C ALA A 179 24.38 -5.52 0.76
N GLN A 180 23.34 -4.68 0.83
CA GLN A 180 23.20 -3.68 1.91
C GLN A 180 23.04 -4.33 3.28
N ILE A 181 22.16 -5.33 3.42
CA ILE A 181 21.94 -6.07 4.66
C ILE A 181 23.23 -6.73 5.16
N LYS A 182 23.99 -7.34 4.24
CA LYS A 182 25.32 -7.90 4.57
C LYS A 182 26.27 -6.83 5.08
N SER A 183 26.27 -5.64 4.47
CA SER A 183 27.11 -4.51 4.91
C SER A 183 26.70 -3.97 6.29
N TRP A 184 25.45 -4.14 6.68
CA TRP A 184 24.93 -3.81 8.01
C TRP A 184 25.22 -4.89 9.06
N GLY A 185 25.86 -5.99 8.67
CA GLY A 185 26.41 -7.00 9.59
C GLY A 185 25.54 -8.23 9.82
N LEU A 186 24.37 -8.34 9.17
CA LEU A 186 23.55 -9.56 9.26
C LEU A 186 24.12 -10.65 8.34
N SER A 187 24.14 -11.89 8.84
CA SER A 187 24.61 -13.03 8.07
C SER A 187 23.72 -13.25 6.84
N PRO A 188 24.30 -13.51 5.65
CA PRO A 188 23.51 -13.82 4.47
C PRO A 188 22.80 -15.18 4.58
N ALA A 189 23.14 -16.01 5.57
CA ALA A 189 22.51 -17.31 5.79
C ALA A 189 21.29 -17.24 6.75
N GLU A 190 20.89 -16.05 7.19
CA GLU A 190 19.71 -15.91 8.04
C GLU A 190 18.42 -16.30 7.29
N PRO A 191 17.55 -17.17 7.84
CA PRO A 191 16.31 -17.60 7.19
C PRO A 191 15.35 -16.47 6.84
N VAL A 192 15.41 -15.36 7.59
CA VAL A 192 14.57 -14.18 7.33
C VAL A 192 14.85 -13.53 5.96
N LEU A 193 15.97 -13.89 5.32
CA LEU A 193 16.39 -13.42 4.00
C LEU A 193 15.92 -14.34 2.86
N ASP A 194 15.27 -15.46 3.14
CA ASP A 194 14.94 -16.50 2.14
C ASP A 194 14.15 -15.94 0.95
N MET A 195 13.16 -15.07 1.20
CA MET A 195 12.38 -14.48 0.11
C MET A 195 13.21 -13.53 -0.76
N LEU A 196 14.16 -12.80 -0.16
CA LEU A 196 15.09 -11.96 -0.91
C LEU A 196 16.05 -12.80 -1.74
N HIS A 197 16.56 -13.91 -1.20
CA HIS A 197 17.39 -14.85 -1.95
C HIS A 197 16.64 -15.49 -3.11
N PHE A 198 15.40 -15.94 -2.86
CA PHE A 198 14.52 -16.48 -3.88
C PHE A 198 14.37 -15.49 -5.04
N ASN A 199 13.97 -14.26 -4.73
CA ASN A 199 13.75 -13.24 -5.75
C ASN A 199 15.05 -12.82 -6.46
N ALA A 200 16.17 -12.70 -5.73
CA ALA A 200 17.49 -12.43 -6.32
C ALA A 200 17.95 -13.53 -7.30
N ALA A 201 17.49 -14.76 -7.09
CA ALA A 201 17.78 -15.93 -7.94
C ALA A 201 16.83 -16.10 -9.13
N LEU A 202 15.71 -15.37 -9.19
CA LEU A 202 14.74 -15.47 -10.29
C LEU A 202 15.36 -15.04 -11.62
N THR A 203 15.90 -15.97 -12.39
CA THR A 203 16.25 -15.71 -13.77
C THR A 203 14.96 -15.51 -14.56
N LEU A 204 14.81 -14.36 -15.23
CA LEU A 204 13.78 -14.22 -16.25
C LEU A 204 13.96 -15.39 -17.22
N GLU A 205 12.96 -16.27 -17.31
CA GLU A 205 12.89 -17.17 -18.46
C GLU A 205 12.74 -16.26 -19.68
N THR A 206 13.86 -16.01 -20.34
CA THR A 206 13.85 -15.47 -21.70
C THR A 206 13.19 -16.53 -22.56
N THR A 207 11.86 -16.44 -22.72
CA THR A 207 11.18 -17.21 -23.74
C THR A 207 11.62 -16.67 -25.11
N PRO A 208 12.11 -17.54 -26.02
CA PRO A 208 12.69 -17.17 -27.31
C PRO A 208 11.71 -16.51 -28.28
#